data_AF-A0A1W9HFM2-F1
#
_entry.id   AF-A0A1W9HFM2-F1
#
_cell.length_a   1.000
_cell.length_b   1.000
_cell.length_c   1.000
_cell.angle_alpha   90.00
_cell.angle_beta   90.00
_cell.angle_gamma   90.00
#
_symmetry.space_group_name_H-M   'P 1'
#
loop_
_entity.id
_entity.type
_entity.pdbx_description
1 polymer ?
#
loop_
_entity_poly.entity_id
_entity_poly.type
_entity_poly.pdbx_seq_one_letter_code
_entity_poly.pdbx_strand_id
1 'polypeptide(L)'
;MLKYVSSFIFIFYFLLGCTADFYVNKEGKSLVYNPLFNSKLDILLVVDNSGSMEKHQEYLANSAPGLTSRLESLGFDFQIAVTSTDLSQQGQRGRFVGDQKILASGQPQLDQKLRKYILLGSQGSSQEEGLGAAKRALSSPLVEGENAGFLRSDAFLIILILSNENDYSSDKAQDYVDFFNELKPPLEGRERGWMLNFIGVTGAKDENCTTFGDYKDVGYRYLDLVRYSGGQAHTICTTNLKNAVDNVQKVLLTLLTEIILERVPDVETIKVYFNNVEVPKDEHNGWSYRAEKNSVIFHGTFIPKTITKINIFYTPVAAK
;
A
#
# COMPACT_ATOMS: atom_id res chain seq x y z
N MET A 1 -97.05 3.82 -48.34
CA MET A 1 -96.25 4.34 -47.20
C MET A 1 -95.78 3.15 -46.36
N LEU A 2 -94.61 2.59 -46.69
CA LEU A 2 -93.99 1.49 -45.94
C LEU A 2 -92.80 2.06 -45.15
N LYS A 3 -92.68 1.72 -43.87
CA LYS A 3 -91.43 1.83 -43.11
C LYS A 3 -91.12 0.47 -42.49
N TYR A 4 -90.00 -0.10 -42.91
CA TYR A 4 -89.40 -1.33 -42.40
C TYR A 4 -88.54 -1.03 -41.17
N VAL A 5 -88.56 -1.98 -40.22
CA VAL A 5 -87.73 -2.05 -39.01
C VAL A 5 -86.34 -2.57 -39.39
N SER A 6 -85.28 -1.96 -38.86
CA SER A 6 -83.88 -2.43 -39.06
C SER A 6 -83.26 -2.81 -37.72
N SER A 7 -82.86 -4.08 -37.61
CA SER A 7 -82.12 -4.68 -36.50
C SER A 7 -80.63 -4.39 -36.63
N PHE A 8 -79.98 -3.93 -35.55
CA PHE A 8 -78.53 -3.79 -35.45
C PHE A 8 -77.93 -5.00 -34.73
N ILE A 9 -76.98 -5.68 -35.40
CA ILE A 9 -76.16 -6.77 -34.87
C ILE A 9 -74.88 -6.16 -34.28
N PHE A 10 -74.61 -6.41 -33.00
CA PHE A 10 -73.34 -6.06 -32.32
C PHE A 10 -72.38 -7.25 -32.39
N ILE A 11 -71.20 -7.04 -32.98
CA ILE A 11 -70.10 -8.02 -33.02
C ILE A 11 -69.18 -7.73 -31.83
N PHE A 12 -69.03 -8.71 -30.93
CA PHE A 12 -68.14 -8.67 -29.77
C PHE A 12 -66.73 -9.15 -30.18
N TYR A 13 -65.73 -8.28 -30.08
CA TYR A 13 -64.31 -8.67 -30.20
C TYR A 13 -63.79 -9.12 -28.82
N PHE A 14 -63.42 -10.40 -28.71
CA PHE A 14 -62.68 -10.92 -27.56
C PHE A 14 -61.21 -10.48 -27.66
N LEU A 15 -60.75 -9.65 -26.72
CA LEU A 15 -59.32 -9.40 -26.48
C LEU A 15 -58.80 -10.44 -25.50
N LEU A 16 -57.91 -11.31 -25.97
CA LEU A 16 -57.12 -12.22 -25.13
C LEU A 16 -56.12 -11.38 -24.33
N GLY A 17 -56.33 -11.28 -23.01
CA GLY A 17 -55.38 -10.68 -22.08
C GLY A 17 -54.16 -11.58 -21.92
N CYS A 18 -52.98 -11.05 -22.25
CA CYS A 18 -51.70 -11.67 -21.92
C CYS A 18 -51.41 -11.34 -20.44
N THR A 19 -51.47 -12.33 -19.55
CA THR A 19 -50.98 -12.19 -18.17
C THR A 19 -49.46 -12.24 -18.21
N ALA A 20 -48.83 -11.09 -18.40
CA ALA A 20 -47.41 -10.95 -18.06
C ALA A 20 -47.34 -10.82 -16.53
N ASP A 21 -46.85 -11.87 -15.87
CA ASP A 21 -46.34 -11.76 -14.52
C ASP A 21 -45.24 -10.69 -14.51
N PHE A 22 -45.57 -9.51 -13.98
CA PHE A 22 -44.59 -8.51 -13.64
C PHE A 22 -43.78 -9.03 -12.44
N TYR A 23 -42.78 -9.85 -12.72
CA TYR A 23 -41.61 -9.94 -11.86
C TYR A 23 -40.93 -8.58 -11.97
N VAL A 24 -41.24 -7.68 -11.04
CA VAL A 24 -40.35 -6.57 -10.72
C VAL A 24 -39.07 -7.23 -10.23
N ASN A 25 -38.12 -7.45 -11.13
CA ASN A 25 -36.73 -7.60 -10.73
C ASN A 25 -36.45 -6.39 -9.84
N LYS A 26 -36.18 -6.63 -8.56
CA LYS A 26 -35.32 -5.73 -7.81
C LYS A 26 -34.02 -5.71 -8.61
N GLU A 27 -33.93 -4.84 -9.60
CA GLU A 27 -32.66 -4.44 -10.17
C GLU A 27 -31.94 -3.70 -9.05
N GLY A 28 -31.37 -4.48 -8.13
CA GLY A 28 -30.15 -4.06 -7.48
C GLY A 28 -29.19 -3.77 -8.61
N LYS A 29 -29.01 -2.48 -8.93
CA LYS A 29 -28.02 -2.07 -9.92
C LYS A 29 -26.69 -2.70 -9.50
N SER A 30 -26.22 -3.68 -10.27
CA SER A 30 -24.88 -4.22 -10.13
C SER A 30 -23.91 -3.05 -10.29
N LEU A 31 -23.21 -2.73 -9.21
CA LEU A 31 -22.18 -1.70 -9.22
C LEU A 31 -20.97 -2.31 -9.92
N VAL A 32 -20.53 -1.67 -10.99
CA VAL A 32 -19.29 -2.03 -11.68
C VAL A 32 -18.16 -1.23 -11.05
N TYR A 33 -17.29 -1.91 -10.32
CA TYR A 33 -16.11 -1.31 -9.72
C TYR A 33 -14.86 -1.73 -10.51
N ASN A 34 -14.13 -0.75 -11.04
CA ASN A 34 -13.05 -0.98 -12.02
C ASN A 34 -11.68 -0.49 -11.55
N PRO A 35 -11.16 -0.95 -10.40
CA PRO A 35 -9.88 -0.48 -9.92
C PRO A 35 -8.77 -0.84 -10.90
N LEU A 36 -7.95 0.16 -11.25
CA LEU A 36 -6.70 -0.09 -11.91
C LEU A 36 -5.70 -0.60 -10.87
N PHE A 37 -5.34 -1.87 -11.00
CA PHE A 37 -4.27 -2.40 -10.18
C PHE A 37 -2.93 -1.81 -10.61
N ASN A 38 -2.30 -1.00 -9.75
CA ASN A 38 -0.97 -0.46 -9.99
C ASN A 38 0.09 -1.19 -9.14
N SER A 39 1.06 -1.82 -9.82
CA SER A 39 2.23 -2.45 -9.20
C SER A 39 3.41 -1.48 -9.07
N LYS A 40 3.18 -0.16 -9.11
CA LYS A 40 4.21 0.84 -8.87
C LYS A 40 4.41 1.12 -7.39
N LEU A 41 5.66 1.10 -6.94
CA LEU A 41 6.06 1.38 -5.56
C LEU A 41 7.20 2.38 -5.49
N ASP A 42 7.08 3.38 -4.62
CA ASP A 42 8.22 4.23 -4.25
C ASP A 42 8.61 3.87 -2.82
N ILE A 43 9.83 3.40 -2.61
CA ILE A 43 10.32 2.92 -1.31
C ILE A 43 11.40 3.88 -0.81
N LEU A 44 11.07 4.64 0.23
CA LEU A 44 12.01 5.52 0.91
C LEU A 44 12.57 4.80 2.14
N LEU A 45 13.85 4.47 2.10
CA LEU A 45 14.59 4.00 3.26
C LEU A 45 15.19 5.19 4.00
N VAL A 46 14.86 5.34 5.28
CA VAL A 46 15.51 6.32 6.16
C VAL A 46 16.32 5.54 7.18
N VAL A 47 17.63 5.66 7.07
CA VAL A 47 18.58 4.84 7.82
C VAL A 47 19.29 5.72 8.83
N ASP A 48 19.13 5.38 10.11
CA ASP A 48 19.87 6.04 11.17
C ASP A 48 21.37 5.76 11.06
N ASN A 49 22.15 6.83 11.02
CA ASN A 49 23.60 6.83 10.88
C ASN A 49 24.32 7.31 12.15
N SER A 50 23.63 7.32 13.29
CA SER A 50 24.21 7.57 14.61
C SER A 50 25.23 6.48 15.00
N GLY A 51 26.01 6.77 16.05
CA GLY A 51 27.14 5.95 16.49
C GLY A 51 26.80 4.48 16.81
N SER A 52 25.56 4.19 17.22
CA SER A 52 25.11 2.84 17.59
C SER A 52 24.64 1.98 16.40
N MET A 53 24.54 2.56 15.20
CA MET A 53 23.75 1.94 14.12
C MET A 53 24.53 1.11 13.12
N GLU A 54 25.86 1.16 13.12
CA GLU A 54 26.69 0.52 12.09
C GLU A 54 26.38 -0.98 11.90
N LYS A 55 26.30 -1.73 13.00
CA LYS A 55 25.97 -3.16 12.96
C LYS A 55 24.54 -3.44 12.48
N HIS A 56 23.60 -2.55 12.81
CA HIS A 56 22.21 -2.69 12.38
C HIS A 56 22.04 -2.35 10.90
N GLN A 57 22.81 -1.40 10.37
CA GLN A 57 22.92 -1.13 8.94
C GLN A 57 23.43 -2.37 8.19
N GLU A 58 24.44 -3.08 8.71
CA GLU A 58 24.92 -4.33 8.12
C GLU A 58 23.84 -5.42 8.08
N TYR A 59 23.05 -5.57 9.14
CA TYR A 59 21.94 -6.52 9.17
C TYR A 59 20.87 -6.21 8.12
N LEU A 60 20.54 -4.93 7.92
CA LEU A 60 19.60 -4.51 6.90
C LEU A 60 20.19 -4.72 5.50
N ALA A 61 21.44 -4.30 5.27
CA ALA A 61 22.14 -4.47 4.01
C ALA A 61 22.22 -5.96 3.61
N ASN A 62 22.50 -6.86 4.54
CA ASN A 62 22.55 -8.30 4.25
C ASN A 62 21.18 -8.90 3.92
N SER A 63 20.08 -8.27 4.35
CA SER A 63 18.71 -8.72 4.07
C SER A 63 18.11 -8.07 2.81
N ALA A 64 18.65 -6.93 2.37
CA ALA A 64 18.14 -6.14 1.25
C ALA A 64 18.00 -6.92 -0.09
N PRO A 65 18.93 -7.81 -0.50
CA PRO A 65 18.77 -8.61 -1.72
C PRO A 65 17.49 -9.45 -1.76
N GLY A 66 17.02 -9.92 -0.60
CA GLY A 66 15.79 -10.71 -0.51
C GLY A 66 14.52 -9.88 -0.76
N LEU A 67 14.57 -8.57 -0.49
CA LEU A 67 13.46 -7.65 -0.75
C LEU A 67 13.33 -7.36 -2.25
N THR A 68 14.41 -6.89 -2.87
CA THR A 68 14.48 -6.53 -4.29
C THR A 68 14.18 -7.72 -5.19
N SER A 69 14.83 -8.87 -4.96
CA SER A 69 14.55 -10.11 -5.71
C SER A 69 13.08 -10.51 -5.65
N ARG A 70 12.45 -10.33 -4.48
CA ARG A 70 11.03 -10.67 -4.31
C ARG A 70 10.13 -9.68 -5.04
N LEU A 71 10.40 -8.38 -4.93
CA LEU A 71 9.66 -7.34 -5.65
C LEU A 71 9.72 -7.57 -7.17
N GLU A 72 10.90 -7.90 -7.69
CA GLU A 72 11.09 -8.24 -9.11
C GLU A 72 10.33 -9.51 -9.50
N SER A 73 10.38 -10.57 -8.68
CA SER A 73 9.63 -11.82 -8.94
C SER A 73 8.10 -11.64 -8.96
N LEU A 74 7.60 -10.63 -8.25
CA LEU A 74 6.19 -10.28 -8.18
C LEU A 74 5.77 -9.30 -9.30
N GLY A 75 6.72 -8.77 -10.08
CA GLY A 75 6.44 -7.86 -11.19
C GLY A 75 6.21 -6.40 -10.76
N PHE A 76 6.69 -5.99 -9.58
CA PHE A 76 6.59 -4.60 -9.16
C PHE A 76 7.52 -3.69 -9.97
N ASP A 77 6.99 -2.55 -10.40
CA ASP A 77 7.75 -1.40 -10.92
C ASP A 77 8.11 -0.51 -9.73
N PHE A 78 9.25 -0.77 -9.10
CA PHE A 78 9.64 -0.07 -7.88
C PHE A 78 10.83 0.86 -8.08
N GLN A 79 10.84 1.91 -7.26
CA GLN A 79 11.97 2.80 -7.05
C GLN A 79 12.36 2.75 -5.58
N ILE A 80 13.66 2.70 -5.29
CA ILE A 80 14.21 2.75 -3.93
C ILE A 80 15.15 3.94 -3.83
N ALA A 81 14.95 4.76 -2.81
CA ALA A 81 15.86 5.82 -2.43
C ALA A 81 16.24 5.64 -0.95
N VAL A 82 17.46 6.06 -0.59
CA VAL A 82 17.95 5.98 0.78
C VAL A 82 18.39 7.37 1.24
N THR A 83 17.98 7.77 2.43
CA THR A 83 18.48 8.96 3.13
C THR A 83 18.81 8.61 4.58
N SER A 84 19.34 9.55 5.36
CA SER A 84 19.64 9.36 6.78
C SER A 84 18.68 10.11 7.68
N THR A 85 18.74 9.82 8.99
CA THR A 85 18.06 10.60 10.04
C THR A 85 18.74 11.95 10.34
N ASP A 86 19.92 12.21 9.76
CA ASP A 86 20.75 13.37 10.08
C ASP A 86 20.33 14.63 9.30
N LEU A 87 19.62 15.53 10.00
CA LEU A 87 19.24 16.86 9.52
C LEU A 87 20.21 17.98 9.93
N SER A 88 21.32 17.65 10.59
CA SER A 88 22.36 18.61 10.97
C SER A 88 22.97 19.29 9.74
N GLN A 89 23.77 20.35 9.95
CA GLN A 89 24.39 21.07 8.83
C GLN A 89 25.28 20.19 7.95
N GLN A 90 25.93 19.18 8.53
CA GLN A 90 26.83 18.25 7.83
C GLN A 90 26.11 16.97 7.36
N GLY A 91 24.86 16.77 7.77
CA GLY A 91 24.06 15.59 7.45
C GLY A 91 23.53 15.53 6.02
N GLN A 92 22.82 14.44 5.72
CA GLN A 92 22.14 14.26 4.44
C GLN A 92 20.98 15.24 4.25
N ARG A 93 20.31 15.65 5.35
CA ARG A 93 19.23 16.65 5.32
C ARG A 93 18.11 16.28 4.35
N GLY A 94 17.75 15.00 4.27
CA GLY A 94 16.75 14.44 3.37
C GLY A 94 17.22 14.22 1.93
N ARG A 95 18.46 14.60 1.55
CA ARG A 95 19.01 14.25 0.24
C ARG A 95 19.21 12.75 0.14
N PHE A 96 18.94 12.18 -1.04
CA PHE A 96 19.26 10.78 -1.28
C PHE A 96 20.76 10.55 -1.37
N VAL A 97 21.20 9.43 -0.82
CA VAL A 97 22.61 9.01 -0.83
C VAL A 97 22.97 8.31 -2.14
N GLY A 98 24.27 8.13 -2.35
CA GLY A 98 24.78 7.48 -3.55
C GLY A 98 24.94 8.41 -4.75
N ASP A 99 25.63 7.89 -5.75
CA ASP A 99 25.83 8.48 -7.07
C ASP A 99 24.56 8.42 -7.92
N GLN A 100 23.82 7.32 -7.82
CA GLN A 100 22.51 7.15 -8.44
C GLN A 100 21.42 7.31 -7.38
N LYS A 101 20.76 8.47 -7.34
CA LYS A 101 19.81 8.82 -6.26
C LYS A 101 18.59 7.90 -6.14
N ILE A 102 18.20 7.26 -7.24
CA ILE A 102 17.02 6.42 -7.33
C ILE A 102 17.42 5.08 -7.95
N LEU A 103 17.21 4.01 -7.22
CA LEU A 103 17.46 2.64 -7.64
C LEU A 103 16.15 2.02 -8.15
N ALA A 104 16.04 1.82 -9.47
CA ALA A 104 14.82 1.31 -10.10
C ALA A 104 14.87 -0.22 -10.31
N SER A 105 13.70 -0.86 -10.37
CA SER A 105 13.54 -2.29 -10.68
C SER A 105 14.20 -2.66 -12.01
N GLY A 106 14.86 -3.83 -12.09
CA GLY A 106 15.46 -4.35 -13.32
C GLY A 106 16.80 -3.71 -13.71
N GLN A 107 17.33 -2.78 -12.91
CA GLN A 107 18.64 -2.20 -13.17
C GLN A 107 19.79 -3.17 -12.83
N PRO A 108 20.94 -3.10 -13.53
CA PRO A 108 22.11 -3.89 -13.17
C PRO A 108 22.62 -3.58 -11.77
N GLN A 109 23.03 -4.63 -11.04
CA GLN A 109 23.67 -4.52 -9.72
C GLN A 109 22.81 -3.80 -8.66
N LEU A 110 21.48 -3.81 -8.80
CA LEU A 110 20.55 -3.19 -7.87
C LEU A 110 20.88 -3.52 -6.40
N ASP A 111 21.03 -4.80 -6.09
CA ASP A 111 21.30 -5.29 -4.73
C ASP A 111 22.63 -4.79 -4.18
N GLN A 112 23.67 -4.77 -5.02
CA GLN A 112 24.99 -4.30 -4.61
C GLN A 112 24.97 -2.80 -4.31
N LYS A 113 24.28 -2.01 -5.14
CA LYS A 113 24.10 -0.57 -4.91
C LYS A 113 23.28 -0.30 -3.66
N LEU A 114 22.15 -0.98 -3.50
CA LEU A 114 21.29 -0.81 -2.34
C LEU A 114 22.03 -1.12 -1.03
N ARG A 115 22.79 -2.23 -1.00
CA ARG A 115 23.65 -2.58 0.14
C ARG A 115 24.62 -1.46 0.49
N LYS A 116 25.31 -0.92 -0.52
CA LYS A 116 26.25 0.20 -0.34
C LYS A 116 25.55 1.45 0.19
N TYR A 117 24.31 1.71 -0.22
CA TYR A 117 23.58 2.93 0.18
C TYR A 117 22.97 2.82 1.58
N ILE A 118 22.73 1.61 2.09
CA ILE A 118 22.30 1.38 3.48
C ILE A 118 23.46 1.56 4.46
N LEU A 119 24.70 1.25 4.05
CA LEU A 119 25.90 1.38 4.88
C LEU A 119 26.39 2.83 4.90
N LEU A 120 25.70 3.67 5.68
CA LEU A 120 25.99 5.10 5.84
C LEU A 120 27.14 5.38 6.82
N GLY A 121 27.48 4.40 7.66
CA GLY A 121 28.44 4.53 8.75
C GLY A 121 27.81 5.10 10.02
N SER A 122 28.68 5.48 10.97
CA SER A 122 28.35 5.80 12.37
C SER A 122 28.70 7.23 12.78
N GLN A 123 28.87 8.14 11.80
CA GLN A 123 29.32 9.52 12.02
C GLN A 123 28.18 10.56 11.92
N GLY A 124 26.93 10.09 11.93
CA GLY A 124 25.75 10.96 11.91
C GLY A 124 25.50 11.66 13.24
N SER A 125 24.57 12.62 13.19
CA SER A 125 24.00 13.29 14.35
C SER A 125 23.51 12.32 15.43
N SER A 126 23.67 12.70 16.69
CA SER A 126 23.03 12.05 17.86
C SER A 126 21.62 12.58 18.15
N GLN A 127 21.04 13.29 17.18
CA GLN A 127 19.65 13.72 17.18
C GLN A 127 19.04 13.16 15.90
N GLU A 128 18.24 12.11 16.07
CA GLU A 128 17.74 11.24 15.02
C GLU A 128 16.36 11.75 14.56
N GLU A 129 16.34 12.41 13.40
CA GLU A 129 15.16 13.10 12.89
C GLU A 129 14.59 12.37 11.67
N GLY A 130 14.26 11.08 11.81
CA GLY A 130 13.85 10.23 10.70
C GLY A 130 12.54 10.68 10.02
N LEU A 131 11.55 11.14 10.77
CA LEU A 131 10.29 11.66 10.20
C LEU A 131 10.52 12.99 9.47
N GLY A 132 11.33 13.87 10.07
CA GLY A 132 11.75 15.13 9.47
C GLY A 132 12.54 14.92 8.18
N ALA A 133 13.46 13.96 8.17
CA ALA A 133 14.23 13.57 6.99
C ALA A 133 13.33 13.02 5.89
N ALA A 134 12.37 12.14 6.21
CA ALA A 134 11.40 11.65 5.25
C ALA A 134 10.57 12.78 4.64
N LYS A 135 9.99 13.66 5.47
CA LYS A 135 9.23 14.82 5.03
C LYS A 135 10.06 15.72 4.11
N ARG A 136 11.29 16.04 4.52
CA ARG A 136 12.20 16.91 3.77
C ARG A 136 12.62 16.29 2.43
N ALA A 137 12.87 14.99 2.40
CA ALA A 137 13.23 14.26 1.19
C ALA A 137 12.14 14.32 0.11
N LEU A 138 10.87 14.40 0.55
CA LEU A 138 9.68 14.38 -0.29
C LEU A 138 9.02 15.75 -0.46
N SER A 139 9.67 16.83 -0.01
CA SER A 139 9.19 18.21 -0.13
C SER A 139 10.11 19.05 -1.01
N SER A 140 9.58 20.14 -1.56
CA SER A 140 10.42 21.15 -2.22
C SER A 140 11.43 21.75 -1.23
N PRO A 141 12.66 22.07 -1.69
CA PRO A 141 13.12 21.97 -3.07
C PRO A 141 13.68 20.59 -3.44
N LEU A 142 13.80 19.65 -2.49
CA LEU A 142 14.49 18.38 -2.77
C LEU A 142 13.72 17.52 -3.76
N VAL A 143 12.42 17.34 -3.56
CA VAL A 143 11.59 16.48 -4.43
C VAL A 143 11.51 16.98 -5.88
N GLU A 144 11.79 18.26 -6.10
CA GLU A 144 11.84 18.91 -7.43
C GLU A 144 13.28 19.09 -7.95
N GLY A 145 14.27 18.83 -7.10
CA GLY A 145 15.69 19.07 -7.36
C GLY A 145 16.53 17.80 -7.16
N GLU A 146 17.31 17.75 -6.09
CA GLU A 146 18.27 16.66 -5.85
C GLU A 146 17.63 15.25 -5.75
N ASN A 147 16.36 15.20 -5.34
CA ASN A 147 15.57 13.97 -5.22
C ASN A 147 14.54 13.81 -6.35
N ALA A 148 14.64 14.63 -7.41
CA ALA A 148 13.68 14.63 -8.50
C ALA A 148 13.55 13.26 -9.18
N GLY A 149 12.31 12.92 -9.54
CA GLY A 149 11.96 11.68 -10.22
C GLY A 149 11.58 10.50 -9.31
N PHE A 150 11.74 10.64 -7.99
CA PHE A 150 11.42 9.57 -7.04
C PHE A 150 9.93 9.42 -6.78
N LEU A 151 9.24 10.53 -6.52
CA LEU A 151 7.86 10.51 -6.06
C LEU A 151 6.89 10.48 -7.25
N ARG A 152 6.42 9.29 -7.63
CA ARG A 152 5.47 9.10 -8.75
C ARG A 152 4.03 9.20 -8.24
N SER A 153 3.19 9.99 -8.89
CA SER A 153 1.81 10.24 -8.42
C SER A 153 0.94 8.99 -8.34
N ASP A 154 1.18 8.01 -9.21
CA ASP A 154 0.40 6.77 -9.27
C ASP A 154 1.01 5.61 -8.46
N ALA A 155 2.21 5.76 -7.91
CA ALA A 155 2.87 4.74 -7.11
C ALA A 155 2.47 4.80 -5.64
N PHE A 156 2.36 3.64 -5.00
CA PHE A 156 2.15 3.57 -3.56
C PHE A 156 3.48 3.84 -2.83
N LEU A 157 3.46 4.75 -1.85
CA LEU A 157 4.67 5.15 -1.10
C LEU A 157 4.88 4.25 0.12
N ILE A 158 6.04 3.64 0.23
CA ILE A 158 6.48 2.90 1.41
C ILE A 158 7.64 3.65 2.04
N ILE A 159 7.49 4.04 3.30
CA ILE A 159 8.56 4.61 4.11
C ILE A 159 9.03 3.51 5.06
N LEU A 160 10.32 3.20 5.08
CA LEU A 160 10.92 2.25 6.01
C LEU A 160 11.99 2.97 6.82
N ILE A 161 11.74 3.11 8.10
CA ILE A 161 12.68 3.71 9.05
C ILE A 161 13.47 2.59 9.74
N LEU A 162 14.80 2.72 9.78
CA LEU A 162 15.68 1.92 10.64
C LEU A 162 16.31 2.83 11.69
N SER A 163 16.02 2.63 12.98
CA SER A 163 16.63 3.36 14.10
C SER A 163 16.50 2.58 15.41
N ASN A 164 17.43 2.73 16.34
CA ASN A 164 17.34 2.17 17.69
C ASN A 164 16.74 3.12 18.74
N GLU A 165 16.16 4.26 18.31
CA GLU A 165 15.58 5.24 19.21
C GLU A 165 14.32 5.94 18.65
N ASN A 166 13.80 6.90 19.43
CA ASN A 166 12.64 7.69 19.07
C ASN A 166 12.98 8.80 18.08
N ASP A 167 11.95 9.30 17.38
CA ASP A 167 12.10 10.42 16.47
C ASP A 167 12.20 11.75 17.23
N TYR A 168 13.27 12.50 17.02
CA TYR A 168 13.50 13.81 17.62
C TYR A 168 13.22 14.98 16.66
N SER A 169 12.50 14.72 15.57
CA SER A 169 12.10 15.76 14.62
C SER A 169 11.17 16.79 15.28
N SER A 170 11.24 18.04 14.84
CA SER A 170 10.54 19.17 15.49
C SER A 170 9.01 19.10 15.51
N ASP A 171 8.39 18.56 14.45
CA ASP A 171 6.93 18.53 14.32
C ASP A 171 6.35 17.39 15.16
N LYS A 172 5.03 17.34 15.36
CA LYS A 172 4.37 16.23 16.06
C LYS A 172 4.13 15.07 15.09
N ALA A 173 3.98 13.86 15.63
CA ALA A 173 3.63 12.67 14.84
C ALA A 173 2.41 12.90 13.92
N GLN A 174 1.37 13.58 14.42
CA GLN A 174 0.18 13.92 13.64
C GLN A 174 0.48 14.84 12.44
N ASP A 175 1.41 15.78 12.57
CA ASP A 175 1.76 16.69 11.47
C ASP A 175 2.41 15.93 10.30
N TYR A 176 3.15 14.85 10.59
CA TYR A 176 3.69 13.95 9.56
C TYR A 176 2.61 13.10 8.91
N VAL A 177 1.64 12.61 9.70
CA VAL A 177 0.47 11.91 9.17
C VAL A 177 -0.28 12.80 8.17
N ASP A 178 -0.56 14.04 8.55
CA ASP A 178 -1.29 14.99 7.72
C ASP A 178 -0.50 15.31 6.45
N PHE A 179 0.82 15.53 6.57
CA PHE A 179 1.71 15.71 5.42
C PHE A 179 1.66 14.54 4.44
N PHE A 180 1.80 13.30 4.91
CA PHE A 180 1.80 12.14 3.99
C PHE A 180 0.43 11.85 3.38
N ASN A 181 -0.66 12.14 4.11
CA ASN A 181 -2.02 12.05 3.55
C ASN A 181 -2.23 13.04 2.41
N GLU A 182 -1.74 14.28 2.54
CA GLU A 182 -1.80 15.28 1.48
C GLU A 182 -0.89 14.91 0.31
N LEU A 183 0.34 14.46 0.60
CA LEU A 183 1.33 14.09 -0.41
C LEU A 183 0.89 12.88 -1.25
N LYS A 184 0.27 11.90 -0.61
CA LYS A 184 -0.14 10.61 -1.19
C LYS A 184 -1.57 10.28 -0.77
N PRO A 185 -2.57 10.92 -1.41
CA PRO A 185 -3.98 10.60 -1.15
C PRO A 185 -4.27 9.13 -1.47
N PRO A 186 -5.39 8.57 -0.94
CA PRO A 186 -5.79 7.20 -1.22
C PRO A 186 -5.79 6.89 -2.73
N LEU A 187 -5.10 5.80 -3.10
CA LEU A 187 -5.14 5.28 -4.46
C LEU A 187 -6.43 4.50 -4.66
N GLU A 188 -6.89 4.38 -5.90
CA GLU A 188 -8.11 3.64 -6.23
C GLU A 188 -8.04 2.19 -5.68
N GLY A 189 -9.07 1.79 -4.94
CA GLY A 189 -9.18 0.45 -4.34
C GLY A 189 -8.38 0.27 -3.05
N ARG A 190 -7.78 1.34 -2.53
CA ARG A 190 -6.97 1.33 -1.31
C ARG A 190 -7.46 2.37 -0.32
N GLU A 191 -7.26 2.08 0.97
CA GLU A 191 -7.57 3.01 2.04
C GLU A 191 -6.60 4.21 2.04
N ARG A 192 -5.37 4.02 1.53
CA ARG A 192 -4.25 4.98 1.61
C ARG A 192 -3.39 4.94 0.34
N GLY A 193 -2.60 6.00 0.14
CA GLY A 193 -1.56 6.06 -0.90
C GLY A 193 -0.14 5.86 -0.36
N TRP A 194 0.00 5.73 0.97
CA TRP A 194 1.28 5.60 1.64
C TRP A 194 1.19 4.67 2.86
N MET A 195 2.37 4.19 3.30
CA MET A 195 2.53 3.57 4.60
C MET A 195 3.93 3.76 5.17
N LEU A 196 4.04 3.74 6.50
CA LEU A 196 5.30 3.72 7.22
C LEU A 196 5.50 2.39 7.94
N ASN A 197 6.70 1.84 7.79
CA ASN A 197 7.19 0.67 8.50
C ASN A 197 8.40 1.06 9.34
N PHE A 198 8.59 0.38 10.47
CA PHE A 198 9.67 0.67 11.41
C PHE A 198 10.44 -0.60 11.76
N ILE A 199 11.76 -0.55 11.63
CA ILE A 199 12.67 -1.54 12.19
C ILE A 199 13.44 -0.83 13.30
N GLY A 200 13.12 -1.15 14.55
CA GLY A 200 13.65 -0.42 15.69
C GLY A 200 13.24 -1.00 17.02
N VAL A 201 13.39 -0.24 18.08
CA VAL A 201 12.98 -0.67 19.43
C VAL A 201 11.48 -0.44 19.57
N THR A 202 10.72 -1.53 19.70
CA THR A 202 9.24 -1.50 19.65
C THR A 202 8.56 -1.36 21.01
N GLY A 203 9.30 -1.61 22.10
CA GLY A 203 8.75 -1.66 23.46
C GLY A 203 7.99 -2.97 23.76
N ALA A 204 8.17 -4.02 22.95
CA ALA A 204 7.51 -5.29 23.19
C ALA A 204 8.07 -5.97 24.46
N LYS A 205 7.21 -6.66 25.22
CA LYS A 205 7.57 -7.23 26.53
C LYS A 205 8.76 -8.19 26.49
N ASP A 206 8.89 -8.95 25.41
CA ASP A 206 9.96 -9.94 25.21
C ASP A 206 11.13 -9.39 24.36
N GLU A 207 11.17 -8.06 24.16
CA GLU A 207 12.20 -7.39 23.37
C GLU A 207 13.48 -7.19 24.20
N ASN A 208 14.36 -8.18 24.14
CA ASN A 208 15.67 -8.14 24.80
C ASN A 208 16.70 -7.35 23.99
N CYS A 209 16.45 -6.04 23.87
CA CYS A 209 17.38 -5.13 23.19
C CYS A 209 18.66 -4.88 23.97
N THR A 210 19.79 -5.21 23.36
CA THR A 210 21.13 -4.72 23.70
C THR A 210 21.75 -4.16 22.43
N THR A 211 21.79 -2.84 22.31
CA THR A 211 22.45 -2.11 21.22
C THR A 211 23.90 -1.82 21.58
N PHE A 212 24.69 -1.31 20.63
CA PHE A 212 26.06 -0.87 20.94
C PHE A 212 26.02 0.26 21.98
N GLY A 213 26.63 0.06 23.15
CA GLY A 213 26.58 0.98 24.28
C GLY A 213 25.32 0.88 25.16
N ASP A 214 24.49 -0.16 24.99
CA ASP A 214 23.23 -0.40 25.71
C ASP A 214 22.16 0.69 25.60
N TYR A 215 22.36 1.71 24.76
CA TYR A 215 21.39 2.79 24.57
C TYR A 215 20.25 2.38 23.63
N LYS A 216 19.04 2.40 24.17
CA LYS A 216 17.80 2.14 23.44
C LYS A 216 16.72 3.07 23.95
N ASP A 217 15.97 3.64 23.02
CA ASP A 217 14.71 4.31 23.32
C ASP A 217 13.62 3.72 22.43
N VAL A 218 12.41 3.60 22.97
CA VAL A 218 11.31 3.06 22.19
C VAL A 218 10.90 4.08 21.14
N GLY A 219 10.78 3.64 19.89
CA GLY A 219 10.42 4.47 18.74
C GLY A 219 8.95 4.91 18.71
N TYR A 220 8.40 5.44 19.81
CA TYR A 220 6.97 5.70 19.98
C TYR A 220 6.37 6.52 18.84
N ARG A 221 7.06 7.55 18.35
CA ARG A 221 6.55 8.39 17.27
C ARG A 221 6.51 7.67 15.92
N TYR A 222 7.48 6.80 15.64
CA TYR A 222 7.42 5.92 14.48
C TYR A 222 6.26 4.94 14.62
N LEU A 223 6.07 4.36 15.80
CA LEU A 223 4.98 3.42 16.09
C LEU A 223 3.59 4.06 15.91
N ASP A 224 3.42 5.33 16.21
CA ASP A 224 2.17 6.04 15.97
C ASP A 224 1.84 6.12 14.47
N LEU A 225 2.82 6.45 13.63
CA LEU A 225 2.64 6.45 12.17
C LEU A 225 2.43 5.04 11.61
N VAL A 226 3.17 4.05 12.13
CA VAL A 226 2.96 2.63 11.78
C VAL A 226 1.52 2.22 12.02
N ARG A 227 0.97 2.51 13.20
CA ARG A 227 -0.43 2.18 13.56
C ARG A 227 -1.41 2.91 12.66
N TYR A 228 -1.20 4.21 12.44
CA TYR A 228 -2.08 5.03 11.61
C TYR A 228 -2.12 4.52 10.16
N SER A 229 -0.96 4.22 9.58
CA SER A 229 -0.86 3.86 8.18
C SER A 229 -1.10 2.38 7.89
N GLY A 230 -1.40 1.57 8.92
CA GLY A 230 -1.51 0.11 8.79
C GLY A 230 -0.19 -0.60 8.45
N GLY A 231 0.94 0.02 8.79
CA GLY A 231 2.27 -0.55 8.58
C GLY A 231 2.67 -1.58 9.61
N GLN A 232 3.94 -1.98 9.57
CA GLN A 232 4.50 -2.98 10.50
C GLN A 232 5.70 -2.42 11.24
N ALA A 233 5.82 -2.84 12.50
CA ALA A 233 6.99 -2.58 13.34
C ALA A 233 7.70 -3.90 13.66
N HIS A 234 9.02 -3.90 13.56
CA HIS A 234 9.86 -5.05 13.89
C HIS A 234 11.00 -4.65 14.81
N THR A 235 11.29 -5.53 15.75
CA THR A 235 12.43 -5.33 16.63
C THR A 235 13.73 -5.32 15.83
N ILE A 236 14.56 -4.31 16.09
CA ILE A 236 15.94 -4.24 15.60
C ILE A 236 16.88 -5.17 16.37
N CYS A 237 16.41 -5.72 17.50
CA CYS A 237 17.18 -6.49 18.46
C CYS A 237 17.23 -7.97 18.12
N THR A 238 17.67 -8.21 16.90
CA THR A 238 17.89 -9.52 16.29
C THR A 238 19.22 -9.47 15.54
N THR A 239 19.89 -10.61 15.41
CA THR A 239 21.10 -10.73 14.61
C THR A 239 20.81 -10.90 13.12
N ASN A 240 19.54 -10.98 12.74
CA ASN A 240 19.10 -11.09 11.35
C ASN A 240 17.75 -10.37 11.15
N LEU A 241 17.72 -9.43 10.20
CA LEU A 241 16.52 -8.70 9.81
C LEU A 241 15.71 -9.39 8.72
N LYS A 242 16.01 -10.64 8.37
CA LYS A 242 15.22 -11.46 7.45
C LYS A 242 13.75 -11.48 7.82
N ASN A 243 13.39 -11.63 9.10
CA ASN A 243 11.99 -11.60 9.52
C ASN A 243 11.34 -10.23 9.31
N ALA A 244 12.09 -9.13 9.50
CA ALA A 244 11.59 -7.79 9.22
C ALA A 244 11.35 -7.59 7.72
N VAL A 245 12.29 -8.06 6.88
CA VAL A 245 12.15 -8.04 5.42
C VAL A 245 11.00 -8.96 4.94
N ASP A 246 10.87 -10.18 5.48
CA ASP A 246 9.79 -11.11 5.18
C ASP A 246 8.41 -10.53 5.55
N ASN A 247 8.32 -9.68 6.56
CA ASN A 247 7.05 -9.04 6.93
C ASN A 247 6.75 -7.78 6.09
N VAL A 248 7.78 -7.05 5.64
CA VAL A 248 7.59 -6.08 4.54
C VAL A 248 7.04 -6.79 3.30
N GLN A 249 7.43 -8.04 3.03
CA GLN A 249 6.80 -8.84 1.97
C GLN A 249 5.31 -9.14 2.23
N LYS A 250 4.89 -9.41 3.47
CA LYS A 250 3.46 -9.62 3.80
C LYS A 250 2.62 -8.36 3.60
N VAL A 251 3.19 -7.21 3.95
CA VAL A 251 2.62 -5.89 3.65
C VAL A 251 2.44 -5.72 2.14
N LEU A 252 3.49 -5.99 1.37
CA LEU A 252 3.45 -5.91 -0.10
C LEU A 252 2.41 -6.85 -0.71
N LEU A 253 2.29 -8.07 -0.19
CA LEU A 253 1.24 -9.00 -0.61
C LEU A 253 -0.15 -8.44 -0.31
N THR A 254 -0.38 -7.87 0.88
CA THR A 254 -1.67 -7.25 1.19
C THR A 254 -2.01 -6.12 0.22
N LEU A 255 -1.04 -5.27 -0.15
CA LEU A 255 -1.20 -4.23 -1.17
C LEU A 255 -1.49 -4.80 -2.56
N LEU A 256 -1.01 -6.01 -2.88
CA LEU A 256 -1.25 -6.67 -4.16
C LEU A 256 -2.59 -7.41 -4.22
N THR A 257 -3.07 -7.91 -3.08
CA THR A 257 -4.16 -8.88 -3.07
C THR A 257 -5.48 -8.27 -2.66
N GLU A 258 -5.50 -7.14 -1.95
CA GLU A 258 -6.71 -6.61 -1.32
C GLU A 258 -7.24 -5.36 -2.04
N ILE A 259 -8.53 -5.38 -2.35
CA ILE A 259 -9.27 -4.26 -2.95
C ILE A 259 -10.46 -3.94 -2.08
N ILE A 260 -10.52 -2.70 -1.59
CA ILE A 260 -11.65 -2.19 -0.80
C ILE A 260 -12.81 -1.85 -1.73
N LEU A 261 -14.00 -2.33 -1.39
CA LEU A 261 -15.22 -2.04 -2.13
C LEU A 261 -15.84 -0.73 -1.65
N GLU A 262 -16.40 0.06 -2.58
CA GLU A 262 -17.07 1.32 -2.26
C GLU A 262 -18.31 1.14 -1.36
N ARG A 263 -19.01 0.01 -1.46
CA ARG A 263 -20.21 -0.31 -0.68
C ARG A 263 -20.18 -1.75 -0.21
N VAL A 264 -20.93 -2.03 0.86
CA VAL A 264 -21.11 -3.40 1.37
C VAL A 264 -21.91 -4.23 0.35
N PRO A 265 -21.34 -5.30 -0.22
CA PRO A 265 -22.01 -6.15 -1.20
C PRO A 265 -22.95 -7.17 -0.54
N ASP A 266 -23.98 -7.59 -1.27
CA ASP A 266 -24.53 -8.93 -1.14
C ASP A 266 -23.49 -9.90 -1.70
N VAL A 267 -22.87 -10.68 -0.81
CA VAL A 267 -21.66 -11.49 -1.10
C VAL A 267 -21.91 -12.51 -2.22
N GLU A 268 -23.14 -13.04 -2.33
CA GLU A 268 -23.47 -14.04 -3.36
C GLU A 268 -23.59 -13.44 -4.76
N THR A 269 -23.67 -12.10 -4.86
CA THR A 269 -23.73 -11.39 -6.14
C THR A 269 -22.37 -10.94 -6.64
N ILE A 270 -21.30 -11.11 -5.86
CA ILE A 270 -19.95 -10.69 -6.25
C ILE A 270 -19.48 -11.54 -7.43
N LYS A 271 -19.12 -10.88 -8.53
CA LYS A 271 -18.44 -11.46 -9.68
C LYS A 271 -17.20 -10.66 -10.01
N VAL A 272 -16.06 -11.34 -10.11
CA VAL A 272 -14.77 -10.70 -10.36
C VAL A 272 -14.21 -11.14 -11.71
N TYR A 273 -13.68 -10.20 -12.48
CA TYR A 273 -13.07 -10.44 -13.77
C TYR A 273 -11.71 -9.76 -13.88
N PHE A 274 -10.69 -10.49 -14.33
CA PHE A 274 -9.40 -9.95 -14.70
C PHE A 274 -9.28 -9.92 -16.21
N ASN A 275 -9.15 -8.73 -16.81
CA ASN A 275 -9.10 -8.58 -18.26
C ASN A 275 -10.25 -9.35 -18.98
N ASN A 276 -11.45 -9.33 -18.39
CA ASN A 276 -12.67 -10.02 -18.83
C ASN A 276 -12.70 -11.56 -18.63
N VAL A 277 -11.72 -12.15 -17.95
CA VAL A 277 -11.74 -13.56 -17.54
C VAL A 277 -12.28 -13.68 -16.11
N GLU A 278 -13.31 -14.50 -15.90
CA GLU A 278 -13.91 -14.69 -14.56
C GLU A 278 -12.89 -15.32 -13.60
N VAL A 279 -12.74 -14.70 -12.43
CA VAL A 279 -11.92 -15.21 -11.33
C VAL A 279 -12.83 -16.01 -10.40
N PRO A 280 -12.48 -17.28 -10.09
CA PRO A 280 -13.32 -18.12 -9.23
C PRO A 280 -13.35 -17.59 -7.79
N LYS A 281 -14.48 -17.76 -7.11
CA LYS A 281 -14.59 -17.58 -5.65
C LYS A 281 -13.92 -18.78 -4.97
N ASP A 282 -12.66 -18.63 -4.59
CA ASP A 282 -11.82 -19.69 -4.03
C ASP A 282 -10.76 -19.07 -3.10
N GLU A 283 -10.63 -19.62 -1.89
CA GLU A 283 -9.75 -19.09 -0.83
C GLU A 283 -8.25 -19.43 -1.04
N HIS A 284 -7.93 -20.31 -2.00
CA HIS A 284 -6.55 -20.74 -2.28
C HIS A 284 -6.06 -20.25 -3.65
N ASN A 285 -6.95 -20.21 -4.65
CA ASN A 285 -6.64 -19.86 -6.02
C ASN A 285 -7.82 -19.17 -6.72
N GLY A 286 -8.11 -17.94 -6.30
CA GLY A 286 -9.26 -17.18 -6.78
C GLY A 286 -9.41 -15.88 -6.00
N TRP A 287 -10.65 -15.56 -5.60
CA TRP A 287 -10.94 -14.47 -4.69
C TRP A 287 -11.79 -14.91 -3.48
N SER A 288 -11.65 -14.19 -2.38
CA SER A 288 -12.50 -14.30 -1.18
C SER A 288 -12.96 -12.91 -0.70
N TYR A 289 -14.09 -12.82 -0.01
CA TYR A 289 -14.59 -11.57 0.57
C TYR A 289 -14.22 -11.47 2.06
N ARG A 290 -13.86 -10.25 2.51
CA ARG A 290 -13.62 -9.93 3.92
C ARG A 290 -14.60 -8.88 4.41
N ALA A 291 -15.55 -9.32 5.24
CA ALA A 291 -16.56 -8.46 5.83
C ALA A 291 -15.95 -7.33 6.69
N GLU A 292 -14.95 -7.66 7.52
CA GLU A 292 -14.28 -6.71 8.44
C GLU A 292 -13.71 -5.45 7.75
N LYS A 293 -13.25 -5.60 6.51
CA LYS A 293 -12.64 -4.51 5.72
C LYS A 293 -13.48 -4.08 4.52
N ASN A 294 -14.64 -4.70 4.33
CA ASN A 294 -15.42 -4.59 3.11
C ASN A 294 -14.56 -4.73 1.83
N SER A 295 -13.76 -5.78 1.74
CA SER A 295 -12.77 -5.95 0.68
C SER A 295 -12.84 -7.31 0.00
N VAL A 296 -12.34 -7.37 -1.24
CA VAL A 296 -12.06 -8.61 -1.95
C VAL A 296 -10.55 -8.88 -1.88
N ILE A 297 -10.17 -10.10 -1.50
CA ILE A 297 -8.77 -10.57 -1.51
C ILE A 297 -8.56 -11.58 -2.63
N PHE A 298 -7.43 -11.47 -3.32
CA PHE A 298 -6.97 -12.38 -4.36
C PHE A 298 -5.91 -13.37 -3.88
N HIS A 299 -5.98 -14.60 -4.42
CA HIS A 299 -5.15 -15.72 -4.01
C HIS A 299 -4.50 -16.42 -5.20
N GLY A 300 -3.42 -17.16 -4.91
CA GLY A 300 -2.77 -18.05 -5.86
C GLY A 300 -2.32 -17.37 -7.17
N THR A 301 -2.71 -17.94 -8.30
CA THR A 301 -2.39 -17.43 -9.64
C THR A 301 -3.18 -16.18 -10.01
N PHE A 302 -4.20 -15.81 -9.23
CA PHE A 302 -5.03 -14.62 -9.43
C PHE A 302 -4.55 -13.42 -8.63
N ILE A 303 -3.30 -13.41 -8.17
CA ILE A 303 -2.65 -12.20 -7.65
C ILE A 303 -2.20 -11.36 -8.86
N PRO A 304 -2.71 -10.12 -9.06
CA PRO A 304 -2.30 -9.29 -10.18
C PRO A 304 -0.80 -8.96 -10.13
N LYS A 305 -0.08 -9.20 -11.23
CA LYS A 305 1.38 -8.98 -11.33
C LYS A 305 1.78 -7.73 -12.12
N THR A 306 0.85 -7.22 -12.92
CA THR A 306 1.03 -6.06 -13.80
C THR A 306 -0.22 -5.21 -13.75
N ILE A 307 -0.23 -4.09 -14.48
CA ILE A 307 -1.44 -3.30 -14.69
C ILE A 307 -2.54 -4.23 -15.21
N THR A 308 -3.50 -4.51 -14.33
CA THR A 308 -4.58 -5.47 -14.57
C THR A 308 -5.88 -4.70 -14.42
N LYS A 309 -6.72 -4.75 -15.44
CA LYS A 309 -8.08 -4.23 -15.33
C LYS A 309 -8.91 -5.25 -14.56
N ILE A 310 -9.31 -4.87 -13.37
CA ILE A 310 -10.16 -5.69 -12.49
C ILE A 310 -11.56 -5.10 -12.58
N ASN A 311 -12.55 -5.91 -12.95
CA ASN A 311 -13.96 -5.52 -12.85
C ASN A 311 -14.60 -6.35 -11.74
N ILE A 312 -15.18 -5.69 -10.74
CA ILE A 312 -15.92 -6.31 -9.65
C ILE A 312 -17.37 -5.86 -9.77
N PHE A 313 -18.28 -6.81 -9.99
CA PHE A 313 -19.72 -6.59 -10.05
C PHE A 313 -20.36 -7.08 -8.76
N TYR A 314 -21.22 -6.28 -8.14
CA TYR A 314 -22.01 -6.72 -6.99
C TYR A 314 -23.27 -5.86 -6.80
N THR A 315 -24.31 -6.44 -6.21
CA THR A 315 -25.48 -5.72 -5.68
C THR A 315 -25.18 -5.29 -4.26
N PRO A 316 -25.28 -4.01 -3.88
CA PRO A 316 -24.98 -3.63 -2.50
C PRO A 316 -26.20 -3.75 -1.58
N VAL A 317 -25.98 -4.10 -0.31
CA VAL A 317 -27.06 -4.47 0.63
C VAL A 317 -27.98 -3.31 1.05
N ALA A 318 -27.50 -2.07 0.98
CA ALA A 318 -28.24 -0.86 1.34
C ALA A 318 -28.08 0.21 0.27
N ALA A 319 -29.13 0.95 -0.09
CA ALA A 319 -29.09 2.03 -1.08
C ALA A 319 -28.09 3.15 -0.69
N LYS A 320 -27.61 3.90 -1.69
CA LYS A 320 -26.75 5.08 -1.46
C LYS A 320 -27.53 6.20 -0.77
#